data_AF-A0A1V5ZX53-F1
#
_entry.id   AF-A0A1V5ZX53-F1
#
_cell.length_a   1.000
_cell.length_b   1.000
_cell.length_c   1.000
_cell.angle_alpha   90.00
_cell.angle_beta   90.00
_cell.angle_gamma   90.00
#
_symmetry.space_group_name_H-M   'P 1'
#
loop_
_entity.id
_entity.type
_entity.pdbx_description
1 polymer ?
#
loop_
_entity_poly.entity_id
_entity_poly.type
_entity_poly.pdbx_seq_one_letter_code
_entity_poly.pdbx_strand_id
1 'polypeptide(L)'
;MKKAFFILFVLLFLFTPNAWSGGISGAGGGFANGVQDFFQNYNQGQQNVRANEALRLERERLELQKKELEQQLKNSGTTASPGFIFDLSQNNGTAWNNLNEFAKINFLQGFGIGSSYVAIGAFRGVEDENDQEGNKLLELAKRVLLAQDKKEKNKQIMFTQEETQLWGNFMSNVEGNFRNNLLVRYMLPKITTGQMKEGLDTLYRDFKNVNILIPDAIYIVKRQINGGSVEETEAILQYLRSGRDSGKLNYTDKDGKQKKAIFP
;
A
#
# COMPACT_ATOMS: atom_id res chain seq x y z
N MET A 1 -21.46 54.04 23.02
CA MET A 1 -21.99 54.67 24.25
C MET A 1 -22.59 53.70 25.29
N LYS A 2 -23.25 52.59 24.92
CA LYS A 2 -23.91 51.70 25.92
C LYS A 2 -22.97 50.86 26.81
N LYS A 3 -21.75 50.51 26.37
CA LYS A 3 -20.80 49.68 27.16
C LYS A 3 -20.11 50.45 28.31
N ALA A 4 -19.88 51.76 28.14
CA ALA A 4 -19.27 52.59 29.17
C ALA A 4 -20.21 52.85 30.36
N PHE A 5 -21.52 52.93 30.11
CA PHE A 5 -22.53 53.15 31.14
C PHE A 5 -22.69 51.94 32.08
N PHE A 6 -22.56 50.72 31.56
CA PHE A 6 -22.69 49.49 32.35
C PHE A 6 -21.48 49.24 33.26
N ILE A 7 -20.27 49.55 32.79
CA ILE A 7 -19.03 49.45 33.59
C ILE A 7 -19.03 50.50 34.72
N LEU A 8 -19.51 51.72 34.45
CA LEU A 8 -19.64 52.75 35.47
C LEU A 8 -20.65 52.37 36.56
N PHE A 9 -21.75 51.70 36.19
CA PHE A 9 -22.79 51.25 37.13
C PHE A 9 -22.31 50.11 38.05
N VAL A 10 -21.51 49.17 37.52
CA VAL A 10 -20.92 48.07 38.30
C VAL A 10 -19.83 48.57 39.25
N LEU A 11 -19.01 49.54 38.83
CA LEU A 11 -17.99 50.14 39.69
C LEU A 11 -18.57 51.00 40.82
N LEU A 12 -19.72 51.66 40.59
CA LEU A 12 -20.43 52.43 41.63
C LEU A 12 -20.96 51.53 42.77
N PHE A 13 -21.25 50.26 42.47
CA PHE A 13 -21.72 49.28 43.46
C PHE A 13 -20.61 48.63 44.28
N LEU A 14 -19.35 48.68 43.83
CA LEU A 14 -18.21 48.06 44.54
C LEU A 14 -17.54 48.98 45.56
N PHE A 15 -17.86 50.29 45.58
CA PHE A 15 -17.20 51.29 46.43
C PHE A 15 -18.08 51.95 47.51
N THR A 16 -19.25 51.39 47.84
CA THR A 16 -20.08 51.86 48.97
C THR A 16 -20.30 50.74 50.00
N PRO A 17 -19.38 50.54 50.97
CA PRO A 17 -19.43 49.37 51.85
C PRO A 17 -20.55 49.41 52.91
N ASN A 18 -21.20 50.55 53.16
CA ASN A 18 -21.92 50.78 54.42
C ASN A 18 -23.40 51.19 54.31
N ALA A 19 -24.05 51.07 53.14
CA ALA A 19 -25.45 51.54 53.00
C ALA A 19 -26.53 50.48 53.23
N TRP A 20 -26.21 49.20 53.44
CA TRP A 20 -27.20 48.11 53.55
C TRP A 20 -26.88 47.16 54.70
N SER A 21 -27.14 47.58 55.94
CA SER A 21 -27.05 46.73 57.14
C SER A 21 -28.40 46.16 57.61
N GLY A 22 -29.45 46.26 56.80
CA GLY A 22 -30.78 45.73 57.10
C GLY A 22 -31.12 44.45 56.33
N GLY A 23 -30.97 43.30 56.98
CA GLY A 23 -31.80 42.10 56.76
C GLY A 23 -31.89 41.50 55.35
N ILE A 24 -30.77 41.04 54.78
CA ILE A 24 -30.77 40.18 53.58
C ILE A 24 -29.71 39.07 53.73
N SER A 25 -29.97 38.08 54.59
CA SER A 25 -29.11 36.89 54.71
C SER A 25 -29.38 35.84 53.62
N GLY A 26 -30.38 36.05 52.76
CA GLY A 26 -30.75 35.11 51.67
C GLY A 26 -30.48 35.60 50.24
N ALA A 27 -30.51 36.92 49.95
CA ALA A 27 -30.34 37.42 48.58
C ALA A 27 -28.88 37.77 48.20
N GLY A 28 -27.98 37.91 49.17
CA GLY A 28 -26.55 38.16 48.89
C GLY A 28 -25.85 36.97 48.21
N GLY A 29 -26.23 35.74 48.56
CA GLY A 29 -25.70 34.53 47.92
C GLY A 29 -26.09 34.39 46.45
N GLY A 30 -27.33 34.77 46.10
CA GLY A 30 -27.81 34.75 44.71
C GLY A 30 -27.09 35.76 43.81
N PHE A 31 -26.80 36.96 44.35
CA PHE A 31 -26.06 37.99 43.61
C PHE A 31 -24.58 37.60 43.41
N ALA A 32 -23.92 37.08 44.45
CA ALA A 32 -22.53 36.63 44.34
C ALA A 32 -22.36 35.51 43.30
N ASN A 33 -23.25 34.52 43.31
CA ASN A 33 -23.26 33.45 42.31
C ASN A 33 -23.53 33.99 40.90
N GLY A 34 -24.49 34.92 40.75
CA GLY A 34 -24.79 35.51 39.44
C GLY A 34 -23.64 36.32 38.83
N VAL A 35 -22.86 37.03 39.65
CA VAL A 35 -21.65 37.74 39.20
C VAL A 35 -20.55 36.75 38.79
N GLN A 36 -20.36 35.69 39.57
CA GLN A 36 -19.38 34.64 39.26
C GLN A 36 -19.71 33.92 37.95
N ASP A 37 -20.97 33.52 37.74
CA ASP A 37 -21.45 32.88 36.51
C ASP A 37 -21.30 33.80 35.30
N PHE A 38 -21.57 35.10 35.46
CA PHE A 38 -21.36 36.09 34.40
C PHE A 38 -19.91 36.15 33.94
N PHE A 39 -18.95 36.25 34.87
CA PHE A 39 -17.53 36.31 34.53
C PHE A 39 -17.01 34.99 33.97
N GLN A 40 -17.50 33.85 34.46
CA GLN A 40 -17.16 32.54 33.88
C GLN A 40 -17.65 32.42 32.44
N ASN A 41 -18.91 32.76 32.17
CA ASN A 41 -19.48 32.75 30.82
C ASN A 41 -18.78 33.76 29.89
N TYR A 42 -18.42 34.95 30.41
CA TYR A 42 -17.68 35.95 29.64
C TYR A 42 -16.28 35.46 29.25
N ASN A 43 -15.55 34.86 30.20
CA ASN A 43 -14.22 34.31 29.95
C ASN A 43 -14.27 33.12 28.98
N GLN A 44 -15.27 32.25 29.12
CA GLN A 44 -15.50 31.14 28.20
C GLN A 44 -15.83 31.64 26.78
N GLY A 45 -16.65 32.70 26.66
CA GLY A 45 -16.92 33.36 25.39
C GLY A 45 -15.67 33.92 24.72
N GLN A 46 -14.78 34.56 25.49
CA GLN A 46 -13.50 35.07 24.98
C GLN A 46 -12.56 33.94 24.55
N GLN A 47 -12.52 32.82 25.27
CA GLN A 47 -11.74 31.64 24.88
C GLN A 47 -12.26 31.03 23.58
N ASN A 48 -13.57 30.93 23.41
CA ASN A 48 -14.18 30.42 22.18
C ASN A 48 -13.86 31.31 20.97
N VAL A 49 -13.85 32.63 21.13
CA VAL A 49 -13.44 33.56 20.06
C VAL A 49 -11.98 33.33 19.66
N ARG A 50 -11.07 33.20 20.63
CA ARG A 50 -9.65 32.93 20.35
C ARG A 50 -9.43 31.56 19.69
N ALA A 51 -10.16 30.54 20.13
CA ALA A 51 -10.08 29.20 19.53
C ALA A 51 -10.57 29.20 18.07
N ASN A 52 -11.67 29.90 17.79
CA ASN A 52 -12.19 30.05 16.43
C ASN A 52 -11.23 30.84 15.52
N GLU A 53 -10.59 31.88 16.05
CA GLU A 53 -9.59 32.64 15.29
C GLU A 53 -8.33 31.81 15.00
N ALA A 54 -7.87 30.99 15.96
CA ALA A 54 -6.77 30.07 15.75
C ALA A 54 -7.08 29.03 14.65
N LEU A 55 -8.28 28.45 14.66
CA LEU A 55 -8.73 27.52 13.62
C LEU A 55 -8.84 28.18 12.24
N ARG A 56 -9.26 29.45 12.18
CA ARG A 56 -9.28 30.21 10.92
C ARG A 56 -7.87 30.37 10.36
N LEU A 57 -6.91 30.79 11.20
CA LEU A 57 -5.51 30.97 10.80
C LEU A 57 -4.86 29.64 10.34
N GLU A 58 -5.20 28.53 11.00
CA GLU A 58 -4.72 27.21 10.60
C GLU A 58 -5.27 26.79 9.22
N ARG A 59 -6.55 27.04 8.94
CA ARG A 59 -7.14 26.81 7.61
C ARG A 59 -6.47 27.67 6.53
N GLU A 60 -6.24 28.94 6.81
CA GLU A 60 -5.55 29.85 5.88
C GLU A 60 -4.11 29.35 5.59
N ARG A 61 -3.40 28.88 6.62
CA ARG A 61 -2.07 28.27 6.45
C ARG A 61 -2.10 27.01 5.59
N LEU A 62 -3.07 26.13 5.81
CA LEU A 62 -3.24 24.90 5.02
C LEU A 62 -3.60 25.20 3.56
N GLU A 63 -4.45 26.19 3.32
CA GLU A 63 -4.79 26.64 1.96
C GLU A 63 -3.58 27.22 1.23
N LEU A 64 -2.73 27.98 1.92
CA LEU A 64 -1.48 28.49 1.36
C LEU A 64 -0.51 27.36 1.02
N GLN A 65 -0.30 26.40 1.93
CA GLN A 65 0.54 25.23 1.66
C GLN A 65 0.02 24.42 0.47
N LYS A 66 -1.30 24.23 0.36
CA LYS A 66 -1.91 23.54 -0.77
C LYS A 66 -1.63 24.28 -2.09
N LYS A 67 -1.78 25.60 -2.13
CA LYS A 67 -1.48 26.42 -3.31
C LYS A 67 0.00 26.36 -3.69
N GLU A 68 0.91 26.43 -2.73
CA GLU A 68 2.35 26.29 -2.97
C GLU A 68 2.68 24.93 -3.56
N LEU A 69 2.08 23.86 -3.04
CA LEU A 69 2.28 22.49 -3.51
C LEU A 69 1.70 22.29 -4.92
N GLU A 70 0.51 22.83 -5.20
CA GLU A 70 -0.07 22.87 -6.55
C GLU A 70 0.81 23.64 -7.54
N GLN A 71 1.44 24.73 -7.11
CA GLN A 71 2.32 25.53 -7.95
C GLN A 71 3.68 24.85 -8.17
N GLN A 72 4.21 24.15 -7.16
CA GLN A 72 5.38 23.28 -7.31
C GLN A 72 5.09 22.15 -8.31
N LEU A 73 3.91 21.52 -8.25
CA LEU A 73 3.47 20.50 -9.21
C LEU A 73 3.34 21.04 -10.65
N LYS A 74 2.82 22.26 -10.82
CA LYS A 74 2.78 22.92 -12.13
C LYS A 74 4.17 23.23 -12.67
N ASN A 75 5.08 23.69 -11.81
CA ASN A 75 6.44 24.05 -12.19
C ASN A 75 7.36 22.83 -12.43
N SER A 76 7.07 21.68 -11.81
CA SER A 76 7.83 20.44 -12.01
C SER A 76 7.54 19.75 -13.34
N GLY A 77 6.69 20.31 -14.22
CA GLY A 77 6.35 19.72 -15.51
C GLY A 77 5.53 18.43 -15.41
N THR A 78 5.25 17.95 -14.20
CA THR A 78 4.31 16.87 -13.92
C THR A 78 2.90 17.43 -14.00
N THR A 79 2.44 17.64 -15.23
CA THR A 79 1.01 17.62 -15.50
C THR A 79 0.49 16.25 -15.04
N ALA A 80 -0.06 16.20 -13.83
CA ALA A 80 -0.99 15.14 -13.48
C ALA A 80 -2.13 15.26 -14.48
N SER A 81 -2.03 14.50 -15.57
CA SER A 81 -3.05 14.45 -16.59
C SER A 81 -4.35 14.03 -15.89
N PRO A 82 -5.42 14.84 -15.98
CA PRO A 82 -6.71 14.49 -15.43
C PRO A 82 -7.20 13.23 -16.14
N GLY A 83 -7.23 12.11 -15.40
CA GLY A 83 -7.67 10.81 -15.91
C GLY A 83 -6.62 10.07 -16.73
N PHE A 84 -5.53 9.62 -16.12
CA PHE A 84 -4.76 8.52 -16.70
C PHE A 84 -5.59 7.23 -16.56
N ILE A 85 -6.52 7.01 -17.50
CA ILE A 85 -7.18 5.72 -17.63
C ILE A 85 -6.13 4.79 -18.21
N PHE A 86 -5.53 3.98 -17.34
CA PHE A 86 -4.76 2.82 -17.77
C PHE A 86 -5.73 1.93 -18.55
N ASP A 87 -5.57 1.86 -19.87
CA ASP A 87 -6.34 0.94 -20.68
C ASP A 87 -5.85 -0.49 -20.39
N LEU A 88 -6.41 -1.07 -19.33
CA LEU A 88 -6.15 -2.44 -18.91
C LEU A 88 -6.54 -3.45 -19.98
N SER A 89 -7.31 -3.07 -21.01
CA SER A 89 -7.66 -3.96 -22.11
C SER A 89 -6.44 -4.34 -22.96
N GLN A 90 -5.40 -3.50 -22.99
CA GLN A 90 -4.21 -3.78 -23.78
C GLN A 90 -3.08 -4.47 -23.00
N ASN A 91 -2.98 -4.29 -21.67
CA ASN A 91 -2.04 -4.91 -20.71
C ASN A 91 -0.79 -5.64 -21.29
N ASN A 92 -0.05 -4.97 -22.17
CA ASN A 92 1.06 -5.51 -22.96
C ASN A 92 2.20 -4.48 -23.05
N GLY A 93 3.18 -4.72 -23.92
CA GLY A 93 4.33 -3.83 -24.11
C GLY A 93 3.97 -2.45 -24.63
N THR A 94 2.91 -2.29 -25.44
CA THR A 94 2.44 -0.97 -25.88
C THR A 94 1.94 -0.17 -24.69
N ALA A 95 1.10 -0.79 -23.85
CA ALA A 95 0.61 -0.17 -22.63
C ALA A 95 1.79 0.20 -21.72
N TRP A 96 2.73 -0.73 -21.50
CA TRP A 96 3.92 -0.50 -20.67
C TRP A 96 4.77 0.68 -21.15
N ASN A 97 5.05 0.76 -22.46
CA ASN A 97 5.89 1.80 -23.04
C ASN A 97 5.24 3.19 -22.97
N ASN A 98 3.90 3.25 -22.91
CA ASN A 98 3.16 4.51 -22.75
C ASN A 98 3.04 4.96 -21.28
N LEU A 99 3.42 4.13 -20.31
CA LEU A 99 3.42 4.51 -18.90
C LEU A 99 4.58 5.47 -18.61
N ASN A 100 4.28 6.52 -17.85
CA ASN A 100 5.34 7.30 -17.22
C ASN A 100 6.02 6.48 -16.10
N GLU A 101 7.20 6.94 -15.69
CA GLU A 101 8.04 6.25 -14.71
C GLU A 101 7.32 5.99 -13.38
N PHE A 102 6.53 6.95 -12.90
CA PHE A 102 5.75 6.81 -11.66
C PHE A 102 4.65 5.75 -11.78
N ALA A 103 3.94 5.71 -12.91
CA ALA A 103 2.89 4.72 -13.17
C ALA A 103 3.46 3.29 -13.28
N LYS A 104 4.64 3.11 -13.90
CA LYS A 104 5.33 1.81 -13.94
C LYS A 104 5.66 1.30 -12.54
N ILE A 105 6.18 2.18 -11.68
CA ILE A 105 6.53 1.85 -10.28
C ILE A 105 5.28 1.43 -9.51
N ASN A 106 4.21 2.23 -9.55
CA ASN A 106 2.97 1.92 -8.84
C ASN A 106 2.31 0.64 -9.34
N PHE A 107 2.30 0.41 -10.66
CA PHE A 107 1.79 -0.82 -11.26
C PHE A 107 2.53 -2.04 -10.68
N LEU A 108 3.86 -2.01 -10.66
CA LEU A 108 4.67 -3.11 -10.15
C LEU A 108 4.51 -3.33 -8.64
N GLN A 109 4.37 -2.26 -7.86
CA GLN A 109 4.07 -2.37 -6.43
C GLN A 109 2.69 -3.01 -6.21
N GLY A 110 1.66 -2.55 -6.93
CA GLY A 110 0.33 -3.13 -6.89
C GLY A 110 0.33 -4.60 -7.32
N PHE A 111 1.05 -4.94 -8.38
CA PHE A 111 1.23 -6.32 -8.84
C PHE A 111 1.93 -7.18 -7.78
N GLY A 112 3.03 -6.69 -7.18
CA GLY A 112 3.77 -7.40 -6.15
C GLY A 112 2.94 -7.66 -4.89
N ILE A 113 2.22 -6.63 -4.41
CA ILE A 113 1.32 -6.75 -3.26
C ILE A 113 0.15 -7.68 -3.59
N GLY A 114 -0.49 -7.51 -4.74
CA GLY A 114 -1.64 -8.31 -5.16
C GLY A 114 -1.30 -9.78 -5.38
N SER A 115 -0.21 -10.08 -6.09
CA SER A 115 0.26 -11.47 -6.26
C SER A 115 0.64 -12.12 -4.93
N SER A 116 1.28 -11.37 -4.02
CA SER A 116 1.58 -11.86 -2.68
C SER A 116 0.32 -12.06 -1.85
N TYR A 117 -0.65 -11.15 -1.91
CA TYR A 117 -1.91 -11.25 -1.19
C TYR A 117 -2.73 -12.44 -1.66
N VAL A 118 -2.84 -12.66 -2.98
CA VAL A 118 -3.59 -13.80 -3.50
C VAL A 118 -2.85 -15.11 -3.22
N ALA A 119 -1.52 -15.13 -3.38
CA ALA A 119 -0.72 -16.29 -3.03
C ALA A 119 -0.87 -16.62 -1.55
N ILE A 120 -0.65 -15.68 -0.63
CA ILE A 120 -0.80 -15.84 0.83
C ILE A 120 -2.26 -16.14 1.21
N GLY A 121 -3.23 -15.46 0.60
CA GLY A 121 -4.65 -15.66 0.82
C GLY A 121 -5.11 -17.07 0.45
N ALA A 122 -4.48 -17.70 -0.55
CA ALA A 122 -4.68 -19.12 -0.83
C ALA A 122 -4.19 -20.04 0.30
N PHE A 123 -3.26 -19.59 1.15
CA PHE A 123 -2.87 -20.28 2.39
C PHE A 123 -3.80 -19.96 3.57
N ARG A 124 -4.52 -18.82 3.56
CA ARG A 124 -5.40 -18.39 4.67
C ARG A 124 -6.69 -19.18 4.83
N GLY A 125 -7.04 -20.06 3.88
CA GLY A 125 -8.08 -21.07 4.10
C GLY A 125 -7.74 -22.08 5.23
N VAL A 126 -6.53 -22.00 5.79
CA VAL A 126 -6.00 -22.83 6.88
C VAL A 126 -5.84 -22.04 8.20
N GLU A 127 -6.07 -20.72 8.20
CA GLU A 127 -6.01 -19.88 9.41
C GLU A 127 -7.36 -19.94 10.15
N ASP A 128 -7.63 -21.04 10.87
CA ASP A 128 -8.44 -20.93 12.09
C ASP A 128 -7.45 -20.56 13.21
N GLU A 129 -7.67 -19.45 13.92
CA GLU A 129 -6.70 -18.89 14.88
C GLU A 129 -6.39 -19.84 16.06
N ASN A 130 -7.18 -20.90 16.22
CA ASN A 130 -6.96 -21.99 17.19
C ASN A 130 -6.20 -23.20 16.60
N ASP A 131 -5.88 -23.20 15.32
CA ASP A 131 -5.23 -24.32 14.65
C ASP A 131 -3.69 -24.20 14.70
N GLN A 132 -3.09 -24.91 15.67
CA GLN A 132 -1.63 -25.05 15.76
C GLN A 132 -1.02 -25.63 14.47
N GLU A 133 -1.80 -26.39 13.70
CA GLU A 133 -1.38 -27.01 12.46
C GLU A 133 -1.25 -25.97 11.33
N GLY A 134 -2.22 -25.06 11.19
CA GLY A 134 -2.17 -23.93 10.26
C GLY A 134 -1.01 -22.97 10.52
N ASN A 135 -0.71 -22.67 11.79
CA ASN A 135 0.43 -21.83 12.17
C ASN A 135 1.78 -22.49 11.82
N LYS A 136 1.93 -23.79 12.09
CA LYS A 136 3.14 -24.56 11.71
C LYS A 136 3.31 -24.61 10.20
N LEU A 137 2.22 -24.75 9.46
CA LEU A 137 2.22 -24.76 8.01
C LEU A 137 2.61 -23.40 7.42
N LEU A 138 2.16 -22.28 8.01
CA LEU A 138 2.55 -20.94 7.58
C LEU A 138 4.05 -20.69 7.82
N GLU A 139 4.60 -21.15 8.95
CA GLU A 139 6.06 -21.10 9.18
C GLU A 139 6.83 -21.98 8.19
N LEU A 140 6.31 -23.17 7.89
CA LEU A 140 6.90 -24.07 6.90
C LEU A 140 6.89 -23.44 5.50
N ALA A 141 5.77 -22.85 5.10
CA ALA A 141 5.63 -22.13 3.84
C ALA A 141 6.58 -20.92 3.77
N LYS A 142 6.70 -20.15 4.86
CA LYS A 142 7.70 -19.06 4.95
C LYS A 142 9.12 -19.60 4.79
N ARG A 143 9.48 -20.71 5.43
CA ARG A 143 10.79 -21.36 5.26
C ARG A 143 11.00 -21.80 3.81
N VAL A 144 10.05 -22.48 3.19
CA VAL A 144 10.18 -22.97 1.80
C VAL A 144 10.22 -21.82 0.78
N LEU A 145 9.32 -20.85 0.91
CA LEU A 145 9.13 -19.77 -0.06
C LEU A 145 10.14 -18.62 0.11
N LEU A 146 10.63 -18.36 1.34
CA LEU A 146 11.50 -17.23 1.64
C LEU A 146 12.99 -17.62 1.84
N ALA A 147 13.34 -18.91 1.99
CA ALA A 147 14.73 -19.38 2.14
C ALA A 147 15.57 -19.33 0.85
N GLN A 148 15.43 -18.28 0.05
CA GLN A 148 16.26 -18.04 -1.15
C GLN A 148 17.56 -17.28 -0.86
N ASP A 149 17.91 -17.02 0.42
CA ASP A 149 19.16 -16.35 0.74
C ASP A 149 20.36 -17.26 0.43
N LYS A 150 21.39 -16.70 -0.22
CA LYS A 150 22.59 -17.46 -0.64
C LYS A 150 23.29 -18.19 0.50
N LYS A 151 23.14 -17.74 1.75
CA LYS A 151 23.68 -18.40 2.95
C LYS A 151 22.89 -19.64 3.37
N GLU A 152 21.61 -19.75 2.99
CA GLU A 152 20.74 -20.88 3.34
C GLU A 152 20.53 -21.86 2.18
N LYS A 153 20.79 -21.47 0.93
CA LYS A 153 20.76 -22.39 -0.23
C LYS A 153 21.64 -23.64 -0.08
N ASN A 154 22.70 -23.58 0.72
CA ASN A 154 23.58 -24.73 0.99
C ASN A 154 23.21 -25.51 2.26
N LYS A 155 22.26 -25.02 3.06
CA LYS A 155 21.66 -25.85 4.11
C LYS A 155 20.54 -26.60 3.43
N GLN A 156 20.73 -27.91 3.23
CA GLN A 156 19.58 -28.78 2.98
C GLN A 156 18.55 -28.48 4.07
N ILE A 157 17.43 -27.88 3.68
CA ILE A 157 16.29 -27.70 4.58
C ILE A 157 15.76 -29.11 4.78
N MET A 158 16.22 -29.75 5.86
CA MET A 158 15.71 -31.04 6.26
C MET A 158 14.38 -30.80 6.94
N PHE A 159 13.34 -31.39 6.38
CA PHE A 159 12.02 -31.44 6.98
C PHE A 159 11.95 -32.65 7.88
N THR A 160 11.29 -32.51 9.03
CA THR A 160 10.89 -33.68 9.81
C THR A 160 9.87 -34.51 9.01
N GLN A 161 9.67 -35.77 9.40
CA GLN A 161 8.63 -36.60 8.79
C GLN A 161 7.24 -35.95 8.96
N GLU A 162 7.00 -35.34 10.12
CA GLU A 162 5.77 -34.61 10.42
C GLU A 162 5.61 -33.38 9.52
N GLU A 163 6.66 -32.56 9.35
CA GLU A 163 6.64 -31.41 8.43
C GLU A 163 6.42 -31.84 6.97
N THR A 164 7.00 -32.97 6.57
CA THR A 164 6.83 -33.52 5.22
C THR A 164 5.41 -34.02 4.98
N GLN A 165 4.81 -34.69 5.97
CA GLN A 165 3.41 -35.13 5.91
C GLN A 165 2.45 -33.94 5.95
N LEU A 166 2.73 -32.94 6.77
CA LEU A 166 1.99 -31.70 6.85
C LEU A 166 2.01 -30.97 5.51
N TRP A 167 3.19 -30.83 4.91
CA TRP A 167 3.34 -30.23 3.59
C TRP A 167 2.69 -31.06 2.49
N GLY A 168 2.82 -32.38 2.56
CA GLY A 168 2.17 -33.30 1.62
C GLY A 168 0.64 -33.20 1.66
N ASN A 169 0.06 -33.20 2.86
CA ASN A 169 -1.38 -33.04 3.10
C ASN A 169 -1.87 -31.65 2.69
N PHE A 170 -1.09 -30.61 2.95
CA PHE A 170 -1.39 -29.27 2.45
C PHE A 170 -1.37 -29.24 0.92
N MET A 171 -0.31 -29.75 0.29
CA MET A 171 -0.18 -29.73 -1.16
C MET A 171 -1.25 -30.56 -1.85
N SER A 172 -1.67 -31.69 -1.27
CA SER A 172 -2.78 -32.52 -1.79
C SER A 172 -4.15 -31.90 -1.55
N ASN A 173 -4.38 -31.21 -0.42
CA ASN A 173 -5.62 -30.45 -0.20
C ASN A 173 -5.68 -29.18 -1.07
N VAL A 174 -4.53 -28.61 -1.42
CA VAL A 174 -4.40 -27.50 -2.39
C VAL A 174 -4.58 -27.99 -3.83
N GLU A 175 -4.56 -29.30 -4.13
CA GLU A 175 -4.86 -29.81 -5.49
C GLU A 175 -6.29 -29.46 -5.94
N GLY A 176 -7.23 -29.25 -5.03
CA GLY A 176 -8.55 -28.68 -5.34
C GLY A 176 -8.51 -27.23 -5.84
N ASN A 177 -7.38 -26.55 -5.65
CA ASN A 177 -7.13 -25.13 -5.97
C ASN A 177 -5.82 -24.95 -6.77
N PHE A 178 -5.52 -25.89 -7.69
CA PHE A 178 -4.33 -25.92 -8.56
C PHE A 178 -3.97 -24.58 -9.23
N ARG A 179 -4.98 -23.71 -9.46
CA ARG A 179 -4.80 -22.35 -10.00
C ARG A 179 -4.01 -21.42 -9.06
N ASN A 180 -4.07 -21.61 -7.75
CA ASN A 180 -3.40 -20.73 -6.79
C ASN A 180 -1.89 -21.03 -6.65
N ASN A 181 -1.46 -22.28 -6.84
CA ASN A 181 -0.03 -22.64 -6.86
C ASN A 181 0.73 -22.01 -8.05
N LEU A 182 0.04 -21.77 -9.18
CA LEU A 182 0.61 -21.03 -10.30
C LEU A 182 0.87 -19.56 -9.93
N LEU A 183 0.10 -18.98 -9.01
CA LEU A 183 0.23 -17.57 -8.61
C LEU A 183 1.47 -17.31 -7.74
N VAL A 184 1.94 -18.30 -6.99
CA VAL A 184 3.26 -18.25 -6.30
C VAL A 184 4.39 -17.99 -7.30
N ARG A 185 4.24 -18.45 -8.56
CA ARG A 185 5.24 -18.20 -9.62
C ARG A 185 5.33 -16.73 -10.01
N TYR A 186 4.30 -15.93 -9.76
CA TYR A 186 4.28 -14.49 -10.02
C TYR A 186 4.69 -13.64 -8.82
N MET A 187 4.79 -14.20 -7.61
CA MET A 187 5.36 -13.48 -6.47
C MET A 187 6.77 -12.97 -6.79
N LEU A 188 7.13 -11.79 -6.31
CA LEU A 188 8.43 -11.16 -6.57
C LEU A 188 9.31 -11.12 -5.31
N PRO A 189 9.62 -12.26 -4.66
CA PRO A 189 10.46 -12.23 -3.47
C PRO A 189 11.85 -11.75 -3.86
N LYS A 190 12.40 -10.81 -3.09
CA LYS A 190 13.79 -10.31 -3.22
C LYS A 190 14.14 -9.66 -4.56
N ILE A 191 13.15 -9.36 -5.40
CA ILE A 191 13.32 -8.58 -6.62
C ILE A 191 12.79 -7.17 -6.34
N THR A 192 13.64 -6.16 -6.48
CA THR A 192 13.19 -4.78 -6.27
C THR A 192 12.31 -4.33 -7.43
N THR A 193 11.40 -3.38 -7.15
CA THR A 193 10.61 -2.73 -8.20
C THR A 193 11.48 -2.15 -9.31
N GLY A 194 12.66 -1.60 -8.96
CA GLY A 194 13.62 -1.08 -9.92
C GLY A 194 14.18 -2.15 -10.87
N GLN A 195 14.61 -3.29 -10.33
CA GLN A 195 15.11 -4.41 -11.14
C GLN A 195 14.04 -4.98 -12.08
N MET A 196 12.81 -5.15 -11.57
CA MET A 196 11.70 -5.63 -12.39
C MET A 196 11.35 -4.63 -13.51
N LYS A 197 11.30 -3.34 -13.18
CA LYS A 197 11.07 -2.27 -14.17
C LYS A 197 12.13 -2.27 -15.25
N GLU A 198 13.41 -2.27 -14.88
CA GLU A 198 14.53 -2.28 -15.83
C GLU A 198 14.48 -3.50 -16.75
N GLY A 199 14.14 -4.68 -16.20
CA GLY A 199 13.96 -5.89 -16.98
C GLY A 199 12.80 -5.79 -17.96
N LEU A 200 11.65 -5.23 -17.56
CA LEU A 200 10.51 -5.01 -18.44
C LEU A 200 10.80 -3.96 -19.52
N ASP A 201 11.45 -2.85 -19.17
CA ASP A 201 11.88 -1.83 -20.13
C ASP A 201 12.87 -2.41 -21.15
N THR A 202 13.76 -3.32 -20.72
CA THR A 202 14.68 -4.02 -21.61
C THR A 202 13.94 -5.00 -22.51
N LEU A 203 13.02 -5.79 -21.97
CA LEU A 203 12.25 -6.78 -22.72
C LEU A 203 11.37 -6.11 -23.78
N TYR A 204 10.63 -5.06 -23.42
CA TYR A 204 9.71 -4.35 -24.32
C TYR A 204 10.37 -3.34 -25.26
N ARG A 205 11.70 -3.17 -25.16
CA ARG A 205 12.49 -2.48 -26.19
C ARG A 205 12.52 -3.24 -27.52
N ASP A 206 12.42 -4.56 -27.46
CA ASP A 206 12.27 -5.39 -28.67
C ASP A 206 10.81 -5.35 -29.15
N PHE A 207 10.59 -4.83 -30.36
CA PHE A 207 9.26 -4.72 -30.97
C PHE A 207 8.55 -6.07 -31.08
N LYS A 208 9.29 -7.19 -31.15
CA LYS A 208 8.71 -8.54 -31.18
C LYS A 208 8.00 -8.91 -29.89
N ASN A 209 8.34 -8.25 -28.78
CA ASN A 209 7.79 -8.51 -27.45
C ASN A 209 6.60 -7.61 -27.11
N VAL A 210 6.29 -6.61 -27.93
CA VAL A 210 5.26 -5.61 -27.62
C VAL A 210 3.88 -6.22 -27.40
N ASN A 211 3.57 -7.33 -28.07
CA ASN A 211 2.30 -8.04 -27.91
C ASN A 211 2.27 -9.02 -26.72
N ILE A 212 3.39 -9.21 -26.01
CA ILE A 212 3.44 -10.06 -24.82
C ILE A 212 2.76 -9.32 -23.66
N LEU A 213 1.84 -10.00 -22.97
CA LEU A 213 1.13 -9.44 -21.83
C LEU A 213 2.08 -9.17 -20.66
N ILE A 214 1.83 -8.08 -19.91
CA ILE A 214 2.70 -7.66 -18.80
C ILE A 214 2.88 -8.75 -17.73
N PRO A 215 1.85 -9.51 -17.31
CA PRO A 215 2.03 -10.61 -16.37
C PRO A 215 3.01 -11.69 -16.88
N ASP A 216 2.92 -12.07 -18.15
CA ASP A 216 3.81 -13.06 -18.77
C ASP A 216 5.24 -12.52 -18.87
N ALA A 217 5.39 -11.24 -19.20
CA ALA A 217 6.67 -10.54 -19.20
C ALA A 217 7.30 -10.47 -17.80
N ILE A 218 6.51 -10.24 -16.74
CA ILE A 218 6.99 -10.26 -15.35
C ILE A 218 7.56 -11.62 -14.98
N TYR A 219 6.90 -12.72 -15.40
CA TYR A 219 7.42 -14.06 -15.18
C TYR A 219 8.77 -14.27 -15.88
N ILE A 220 8.89 -13.84 -17.13
CA ILE A 220 10.13 -13.92 -17.92
C ILE A 220 11.25 -13.13 -17.25
N VAL A 221 11.01 -11.87 -16.89
CA VAL A 221 12.00 -10.99 -16.25
C VAL A 221 12.42 -11.56 -14.91
N LYS A 222 11.47 -12.04 -14.09
CA LYS A 222 11.78 -12.75 -12.84
C LYS A 222 12.71 -13.94 -13.08
N ARG A 223 12.43 -14.74 -14.12
CA ARG A 223 13.25 -15.91 -14.46
C ARG A 223 14.67 -15.50 -14.85
N GLN A 224 14.82 -14.44 -15.64
CA GLN A 224 16.13 -13.88 -16.01
C GLN A 224 16.90 -13.38 -14.79
N ILE A 225 16.28 -12.59 -13.92
CA ILE A 225 16.90 -12.06 -12.68
C ILE A 225 17.36 -13.20 -11.77
N ASN A 226 16.61 -14.29 -11.70
CA ASN A 226 16.94 -15.46 -10.89
C ASN A 226 18.00 -16.38 -11.52
N GLY A 227 18.54 -16.03 -12.70
CA GLY A 227 19.57 -16.81 -13.38
C GLY A 227 19.04 -18.02 -14.13
N GLY A 228 17.81 -17.95 -14.66
CA GLY A 228 17.26 -18.98 -15.54
C GLY A 228 18.05 -19.13 -16.84
N SER A 229 17.91 -20.30 -17.49
CA SER A 229 18.56 -20.58 -18.78
C SER A 229 18.08 -19.60 -19.86
N VAL A 230 19.02 -19.09 -20.65
CA VAL A 230 18.75 -18.17 -21.77
C VAL A 230 17.95 -18.90 -22.85
N GLU A 231 18.32 -20.15 -23.14
CA GLU A 231 17.67 -21.00 -24.14
C GLU A 231 16.21 -21.29 -23.74
N GLU A 232 15.98 -21.60 -22.47
CA GLU A 232 14.64 -21.82 -21.95
C GLU A 232 13.79 -20.54 -21.99
N THR A 233 14.39 -19.41 -21.64
CA THR A 233 13.71 -18.11 -21.66
C THR A 233 13.31 -17.72 -23.08
N GLU A 234 14.18 -17.95 -24.05
CA GLU A 234 13.88 -17.68 -25.47
C GLU A 234 12.80 -18.61 -26.01
N ALA A 235 12.77 -19.88 -25.60
CA ALA A 235 11.68 -20.80 -25.97
C ALA A 235 10.32 -20.31 -25.45
N ILE A 236 10.27 -19.81 -24.21
CA ILE A 236 9.07 -19.20 -23.63
C ILE A 236 8.66 -17.96 -24.43
N LEU A 237 9.61 -17.10 -24.81
CA LEU A 237 9.33 -15.93 -25.64
C LEU A 237 8.77 -16.32 -27.01
N GLN A 238 9.34 -17.33 -27.65
CA GLN A 238 8.82 -17.85 -28.94
C GLN A 238 7.41 -18.41 -28.81
N TYR A 239 7.12 -19.14 -27.72
CA TYR A 239 5.77 -19.59 -27.39
C TYR A 239 4.80 -18.41 -27.27
N LEU A 240 5.15 -17.35 -26.54
CA LEU A 240 4.28 -16.19 -26.36
C LEU A 240 4.09 -15.38 -27.66
N ARG A 241 5.17 -15.19 -28.44
CA ARG A 241 5.14 -14.48 -29.74
C ARG A 241 4.34 -15.20 -30.82
N SER A 242 4.24 -16.53 -30.75
CA SER A 242 3.56 -17.38 -31.75
C SER A 242 2.07 -17.57 -31.47
N GLY A 243 1.48 -16.85 -30.51
CA GLY A 243 0.10 -17.09 -30.11
C GLY A 243 -0.07 -18.37 -29.30
N ARG A 244 0.94 -18.73 -28.51
CA ARG A 244 0.96 -19.89 -27.61
C ARG A 244 1.05 -21.25 -28.30
N ASP A 245 1.82 -21.35 -29.38
CA ASP A 245 2.16 -22.63 -30.01
C ASP A 245 3.08 -23.45 -29.09
N SER A 246 2.51 -24.50 -28.47
CA SER A 246 3.22 -25.38 -27.55
C SER A 246 4.46 -26.06 -28.15
N GLY A 247 4.55 -26.18 -29.47
CA GLY A 247 5.74 -26.69 -30.18
C GLY A 247 6.98 -25.81 -29.98
N LYS A 248 6.79 -24.52 -29.68
CA LYS A 248 7.87 -23.55 -29.42
C LYS A 248 8.47 -23.63 -28.03
N LEU A 249 7.90 -24.44 -27.12
CA LEU A 249 8.46 -24.67 -25.79
C LEU A 249 9.62 -25.67 -25.80
N ASN A 250 9.85 -26.39 -26.91
CA ASN A 250 10.99 -27.30 -27.02
C ASN A 250 12.26 -26.49 -27.29
N TYR A 251 13.33 -26.82 -26.56
CA TYR A 251 14.62 -26.16 -26.72
C TYR A 251 15.78 -27.12 -26.48
N THR A 252 16.91 -26.83 -27.11
CA THR A 252 18.17 -27.50 -26.82
C THR A 252 18.90 -26.70 -25.75
N ASP A 253 19.27 -27.32 -24.64
CA ASP A 253 20.10 -26.64 -23.63
C ASP A 253 21.56 -26.49 -24.10
N LYS A 254 22.35 -25.77 -23.31
CA LYS A 254 23.79 -25.57 -23.56
C LYS A 254 24.61 -26.87 -23.69
N ASP A 255 24.09 -28.00 -23.20
CA ASP A 255 24.74 -29.31 -23.23
C ASP A 255 24.24 -30.17 -24.42
N GLY A 256 23.43 -29.58 -25.32
CA GLY A 256 22.90 -30.28 -26.50
C GLY A 256 21.68 -31.14 -26.22
N LYS A 257 21.11 -31.11 -25.01
CA LYS A 257 19.97 -31.96 -24.63
C LYS A 257 18.65 -31.28 -24.96
N GLN A 258 17.75 -32.03 -25.59
CA GLN A 258 16.37 -31.59 -25.81
C GLN A 258 15.61 -31.53 -24.48
N LYS A 259 15.01 -30.37 -24.22
CA LYS A 259 14.19 -30.08 -23.03
C LYS A 259 12.92 -29.35 -23.45
N LYS A 260 11.95 -29.32 -22.55
CA LYS A 260 10.72 -28.55 -22.70
C LYS A 260 10.66 -27.48 -21.63
N ALA A 261 10.54 -26.23 -22.04
CA ALA A 261 10.44 -25.09 -21.14
C ALA A 261 9.15 -25.19 -20.32
N ILE A 262 9.26 -24.88 -19.03
CA ILE A 262 8.11 -24.86 -18.12
C ILE A 262 7.60 -23.42 -18.04
N PHE A 263 6.38 -23.19 -18.52
CA PHE A 263 5.68 -21.91 -18.44
C PHE A 263 4.31 -22.12 -17.76
N PRO A 264 3.83 -21.18 -16.92
CA PRO A 264 2.52 -21.25 -16.26
C PRO A 264 1.34 -21.33 -17.22
#